data_AF-A0A957JRV7-F1
#
_entry.id   AF-A0A957JRV7-F1
#
_cell.length_a   1.000
_cell.length_b   1.000
_cell.length_c   1.000
_cell.angle_alpha   90.00
_cell.angle_beta   90.00
_cell.angle_gamma   90.00
#
_symmetry.space_group_name_H-M   'P 1'
#
loop_
_entity.id
_entity.type
_entity.pdbx_description
1 polymer ?
#
loop_
_entity_poly.entity_id
_entity_poly.type
_entity_poly.pdbx_seq_one_letter_code
_entity_poly.pdbx_strand_id
1 'polypeptide(L)' 'QLGNRSALEWVLDRYKERTPKDPTIREQFNSYRFADYKEQVIELLGRITAVSLQTMHIIQAMPAAVE' A
#
# COMPACT_ATOMS: atom_id res chain seq x y z
N GLN A 1 11.09 -3.49 -7.31
CA GLN A 1 10.29 -2.28 -7.01
C GLN A 1 9.04 -2.31 -7.88
N LEU A 2 7.91 -1.75 -7.42
CA LEU A 2 6.67 -1.66 -8.19
C LEU A 2 6.61 -0.26 -8.83
N GLY A 3 7.10 -0.14 -10.06
CA GLY A 3 7.31 1.17 -10.69
C GLY A 3 8.31 2.01 -9.89
N ASN A 4 7.93 3.24 -9.54
CA ASN A 4 8.76 4.18 -8.77
C ASN A 4 8.55 4.11 -7.25
N ARG A 5 7.79 3.12 -6.74
CA ARG A 5 7.49 2.97 -5.31
C ARG A 5 7.68 1.53 -4.84
N SER A 6 7.85 1.36 -3.54
CA SER A 6 7.72 0.08 -2.86
C SER A 6 6.25 -0.30 -2.67
N ALA A 7 5.99 -1.59 -2.46
CA ALA A 7 4.64 -2.08 -2.15
C ALA A 7 4.09 -1.47 -0.85
N LEU A 8 4.97 -1.23 0.14
CA LEU A 8 4.59 -0.60 1.41
C LEU A 8 4.18 0.86 1.22
N GLU A 9 4.96 1.64 0.47
CA GLU A 9 4.61 3.03 0.15
C GLU A 9 3.29 3.15 -0.59
N TRP A 10 3.00 2.19 -1.48
CA TRP A 10 1.73 2.16 -2.21
C TRP A 10 0.53 2.00 -1.26
N VAL A 11 0.64 1.11 -0.27
CA VAL A 11 -0.40 0.89 0.75
C VAL A 11 -0.58 2.14 1.60
N LEU A 12 0.51 2.71 2.11
CA LEU A 12 0.45 3.90 2.96
C LEU A 12 -0.17 5.10 2.23
N ASP A 13 0.14 5.29 0.94
CA ASP A 13 -0.45 6.37 0.14
C ASP A 13 -1.96 6.19 -0.05
N ARG A 14 -2.45 4.95 -0.06
CA ARG A 14 -3.87 4.63 -0.24
C ARG A 14 -4.70 4.83 1.03
N TYR A 15 -4.18 4.46 2.20
CA TYR A 15 -4.91 4.53 3.46
C TYR A 15 -4.82 5.89 4.19
N LYS A 16 -4.15 6.87 3.58
CA LYS A 16 -4.06 8.23 4.12
C LYS A 16 -5.40 8.95 4.07
N GLU A 17 -5.81 9.57 5.17
CA GLU A 17 -6.94 10.50 5.20
C GLU A 17 -6.65 11.71 4.29
N ARG A 18 -7.59 12.02 3.39
CA ARG A 18 -7.47 13.15 2.47
C ARG A 18 -8.76 13.94 2.54
N THR A 19 -8.64 15.24 2.81
CA THR A 19 -9.78 16.15 2.75
C THR A 19 -10.07 16.52 1.29
N PRO A 20 -11.29 16.26 0.77
CA PRO A 20 -11.68 16.71 -0.55
C PRO A 20 -11.57 18.23 -0.68
N LYS A 21 -11.10 18.71 -1.84
CA LYS A 21 -11.00 20.15 -2.12
C LYS A 21 -12.37 20.80 -2.26
N ASP A 22 -13.32 20.08 -2.87
CA ASP A 22 -14.68 20.54 -3.07
C ASP A 22 -15.44 20.68 -1.73
N PRO A 23 -16.07 21.83 -1.45
CA PRO A 23 -16.80 22.06 -0.20
C PRO A 23 -17.98 21.11 0.01
N THR A 24 -18.77 20.85 -1.04
CA THR A 24 -19.96 19.99 -0.97
C THR A 24 -19.56 18.55 -0.66
N ILE A 25 -18.51 18.06 -1.32
CA ILE A 25 -17.98 16.71 -1.09
C ILE A 25 -17.39 16.60 0.32
N ARG A 26 -16.72 17.66 0.80
CA ARG A 26 -16.16 17.69 2.16
C ARG A 26 -17.24 17.62 3.24
N GLU A 27 -18.34 18.34 3.08
CA GLU A 27 -19.40 18.41 4.09
C GLU A 27 -20.28 17.17 4.09
N GLN A 28 -20.61 16.61 2.93
CA GLN A 28 -21.59 15.53 2.82
C GLN A 28 -20.97 14.13 2.70
N PHE A 29 -19.72 14.02 2.24
CA PHE A 29 -19.14 12.72 1.81
C PHE A 29 -17.73 12.43 2.37
N ASN A 30 -17.19 13.26 3.26
CA ASN A 30 -15.89 13.00 3.91
C ASN A 30 -16.02 12.06 5.13
N SER A 31 -16.47 10.83 4.89
CA SER A 31 -16.75 9.84 5.95
C SER A 31 -15.58 8.91 6.28
N TYR A 32 -14.51 8.92 5.48
CA TYR A 32 -13.38 8.02 5.71
C TYR A 32 -12.58 8.43 6.95
N ARG A 33 -12.39 7.50 7.89
CA ARG A 33 -11.54 7.63 9.07
C ARG A 33 -10.57 6.47 9.11
N PHE A 34 -9.27 6.76 9.13
CA PHE A 34 -8.21 5.75 9.18
C PHE A 34 -8.29 4.91 10.45
N ALA A 35 -8.75 5.51 11.56
CA ALA A 35 -8.92 4.83 12.84
C ALA A 35 -9.79 3.55 12.73
N ASP A 36 -10.80 3.57 11.86
CA ASP A 36 -11.74 2.45 11.68
C ASP A 36 -11.08 1.25 10.98
N TYR A 37 -9.98 1.49 10.24
CA TYR A 37 -9.27 0.47 9.45
C TYR A 37 -7.87 0.15 9.99
N LYS A 38 -7.45 0.78 11.11
CA LYS A 38 -6.09 0.68 11.64
C LYS A 38 -5.58 -0.75 11.75
N GLU A 39 -6.36 -1.63 12.37
CA GLU A 39 -5.96 -3.03 12.59
C GLU A 39 -5.84 -3.81 11.26
N GLN A 40 -6.76 -3.57 10.32
CA GLN A 40 -6.70 -4.19 8.98
C GLN A 40 -5.47 -3.73 8.19
N VAL A 41 -5.10 -2.45 8.31
CA VAL A 41 -3.91 -1.91 7.65
C VAL A 41 -2.63 -2.48 8.26
N ILE A 42 -2.57 -2.66 9.59
CA ILE A 42 -1.43 -3.28 10.26
C ILE A 42 -1.24 -4.72 9.75
N GLU A 43 -2.32 -5.51 9.71
CA GLU A 43 -2.27 -6.88 9.18
C GLU A 43 -1.81 -6.90 7.71
N LEU A 44 -2.35 -5.99 6.89
CA LEU A 44 -2.00 -5.86 5.48
C LEU A 44 -0.51 -5.54 5.28
N LEU A 45 0.05 -4.63 6.07
CA LEU A 45 1.47 -4.29 6.02
C LEU A 45 2.36 -5.50 6.35
N GLY A 46 1.97 -6.32 7.33
CA GLY A 46 2.66 -7.56 7.66
C GLY A 46 2.67 -8.54 6.48
N ARG A 47 1.51 -8.77 5.87
CA ARG A 47 1.37 -9.67 4.71
C ARG A 47 2.16 -9.18 3.50
N ILE A 48 2.12 -7.88 3.22
CA ILE A 48 2.85 -7.29 2.08
C ILE A 48 4.36 -7.35 2.29
N THR A 49 4.83 -7.17 3.52
CA THR A 49 6.24 -7.36 3.86
C THR A 49 6.68 -8.79 3.55
N ALA A 50 5.90 -9.78 4.00
CA ALA A 50 6.20 -11.19 3.74
C ALA A 50 6.23 -11.50 2.23
N VAL A 51 5.20 -11.09 1.48
CA VAL A 51 5.14 -11.31 0.02
C VAL A 51 6.29 -10.62 -0.71
N SER A 52 6.68 -9.41 -0.28
CA SER A 52 7.80 -8.67 -0.88
C SER A 52 9.12 -9.42 -0.69
N LEU A 53 9.36 -9.99 0.49
CA LEU A 53 10.56 -10.79 0.76
C LEU A 53 10.56 -12.11 -0.02
N GLN A 54 9.42 -12.81 -0.08
CA GLN A 54 9.29 -14.03 -0.89
C GLN A 54 9.53 -13.76 -2.37
N THR A 55 9.06 -12.63 -2.88
CA THR A 55 9.31 -12.20 -4.25
C THR A 55 10.81 -12.01 -4.50
N MET A 56 11.52 -11.36 -3.59
CA MET A 56 12.98 -11.20 -3.72
C MET A 56 13.71 -12.54 -3.64
N HIS A 57 13.28 -13.46 -2.79
CA HIS A 57 13.85 -14.80 -2.73
C HIS A 57 13.70 -15.55 -4.06
N ILE A 58 12.51 -15.49 -4.67
CA ILE A 58 12.26 -16.09 -5.99
C ILE A 58 13.15 -15.43 -7.06
N ILE A 59 13.20 -14.10 -7.11
CA ILE A 59 14.03 -13.38 -8.07
C ILE A 59 15.51 -13.76 -7.95
N GLN A 60 16.02 -13.93 -6.72
CA GLN A 60 17.40 -14.36 -6.47
C GLN A 60 17.66 -15.82 -6.89
N ALA A 61 16.64 -16.67 -6.84
CA ALA A 61 16.73 -18.07 -7.25
C ALA A 61 16.57 -18.26 -8.77
N MET A 62 16.12 -17.22 -9.50
CA MET A 62 16.02 -17.29 -10.96
C MET A 62 17.42 -17.26 -11.58
N PRO A 63 17.70 -18.12 -12.59
CA PRO A 63 18.94 -18.01 -13.34
C PRO A 63 19.03 -16.63 -14.00
N ALA A 64 20.23 -16.07 -14.06
CA ALA A 64 20.45 -14.82 -14.77
C ALA A 64 19.89 -14.96 -16.19
N ALA A 65 19.05 -14.00 -16.59
CA ALA A 65 18.53 -13.97 -17.95
C ALA A 65 19.73 -13.94 -18.91
N VAL A 66 19.83 -14.97 -19.75
CA VAL A 66 20.82 -15.01 -20.82
C VAL A 66 20.42 -13.94 -21.83
N GLU A 67 21.33 -13.00 -22.12
CA GLU A 67 21.16 -11.95 -23.15
C GLU A 67 20.91 -12.53 -24.54
#